data_AF-A0A355SD78-F1
#
_entry.id   AF-A0A355SD78-F1
#
_cell.length_a   1.000
_cell.length_b   1.000
_cell.length_c   1.000
_cell.angle_alpha   90.00
_cell.angle_beta   90.00
_cell.angle_gamma   90.00
#
_symmetry.space_group_name_H-M   'P 1'
#
loop_
_entity.id
_entity.type
_entity.pdbx_description
1 polymer ?
#
loop_
_entity_poly.entity_id
_entity_poly.type
_entity_poly.pdbx_seq_one_letter_code
_entity_poly.pdbx_strand_id
1 'polypeptide(L)' 'GEDELSDTDKKYMEFGAQFEERFVKQGFDENRSIFETLDLAWELLSILPVQELDRISPEIIAKYYKG' A
#
# COMPACT_ATOMS: atom_id res chain seq x y z
N GLY A 1 -2.28 15.78 -18.71
CA GLY A 1 -1.52 14.53 -18.58
C GLY A 1 -1.47 14.15 -17.12
N GLU A 2 -0.28 14.14 -16.50
CA GLU A 2 -0.13 13.93 -15.04
C GLU A 2 -0.42 15.19 -14.20
N ASP A 3 -0.26 16.39 -14.77
CA ASP A 3 -0.49 17.65 -14.06
C ASP A 3 -1.98 17.94 -13.77
N GLU A 4 -2.91 17.19 -14.37
CA GLU A 4 -4.36 17.31 -14.13
C GLU A 4 -4.87 16.36 -13.04
N LEU A 5 -3.99 15.51 -12.50
CA LEU A 5 -4.35 14.56 -11.47
C LEU A 5 -4.45 15.24 -10.10
N SER A 6 -5.46 14.85 -9.33
CA SER A 6 -5.54 15.24 -7.92
C SER A 6 -4.37 14.62 -7.15
N ASP A 7 -4.05 15.20 -6.00
CA ASP A 7 -2.99 14.64 -5.14
C ASP A 7 -3.33 13.21 -4.69
N THR A 8 -4.61 12.88 -4.53
CA THR A 8 -5.09 11.53 -4.24
C THR A 8 -4.86 10.58 -5.42
N ASP A 9 -5.16 10.99 -6.65
CA ASP A 9 -4.92 10.17 -7.84
C ASP A 9 -3.43 9.87 -8.02
N LYS A 10 -2.56 10.85 -7.76
CA LYS A 10 -1.10 10.66 -7.78
C LYS A 10 -0.66 9.61 -6.75
N LYS A 11 -1.22 9.65 -5.54
CA LYS A 11 -0.97 8.62 -4.51
C LYS A 11 -1.46 7.24 -4.92
N TYR A 12 -2.59 7.15 -5.63
CA TYR A 12 -3.06 5.87 -6.18
C TYR A 12 -2.11 5.31 -7.24
N MET A 13 -1.58 6.16 -8.14
CA MET A 13 -0.57 5.74 -9.11
C MET A 13 0.72 5.28 -8.42
N GLU A 14 1.17 6.02 -7.41
CA GLU A 14 2.33 5.66 -6.61
C GLU A 14 2.13 4.32 -5.89
N PHE A 15 0.99 4.15 -5.22
CA PHE A 15 0.61 2.88 -4.58
C PHE A 15 0.63 1.73 -5.59
N GLY A 16 0.02 1.90 -6.76
CA GLY A 16 -0.02 0.88 -7.80
C GLY A 16 1.37 0.48 -8.27
N ALA A 17 2.24 1.45 -8.55
CA ALA A 17 3.62 1.20 -8.95
C ALA A 17 4.42 0.47 -7.87
N GLN A 18 4.30 0.89 -6.61
CA GLN A 18 4.99 0.25 -5.48
C GLN A 18 4.44 -1.15 -5.18
N PHE A 19 3.13 -1.35 -5.33
CA PHE A 19 2.48 -2.65 -5.17
C PHE A 19 3.00 -3.67 -6.18
N GLU A 20 3.05 -3.31 -7.45
CA GLU A 20 3.57 -4.21 -8.49
C GLU A 20 5.05 -4.54 -8.25
N GLU A 21 5.89 -3.53 -8.03
CA GLU A 21 7.35 -3.74 -7.96
C GLU A 21 7.81 -4.40 -6.65
N ARG A 22 7.11 -4.16 -5.52
CA ARG A 22 7.56 -4.65 -4.20
C ARG A 22 6.69 -5.76 -3.65
N PHE A 23 5.39 -5.69 -3.85
CA PHE A 23 4.46 -6.68 -3.27
C PHE A 23 4.28 -7.87 -4.20
N VAL A 24 3.94 -7.66 -5.47
CA VAL A 24 3.67 -8.74 -6.42
C VAL A 24 4.96 -9.37 -6.94
N LYS A 25 5.92 -8.54 -7.33
CA LYS A 25 7.19 -8.97 -7.94
C LYS A 25 8.21 -9.46 -6.90
N GLN A 26 7.87 -10.58 -6.27
CA GLN A 26 8.78 -11.32 -5.40
C GLN A 26 9.90 -11.96 -6.23
N GLY A 27 11.14 -11.90 -5.71
CA GLY A 27 12.28 -12.56 -6.35
C GLY A 27 12.13 -14.08 -6.40
N PHE A 28 12.80 -14.73 -7.37
CA PHE A 28 12.74 -16.19 -7.53
C PHE A 28 13.21 -16.95 -6.28
N ASP A 29 14.25 -16.44 -5.62
CA ASP A 29 14.82 -17.01 -4.39
C ASP A 29 14.30 -16.33 -3.12
N GLU A 30 13.35 -15.40 -3.25
CA GLU A 30 12.79 -14.71 -2.10
C GLU A 30 11.71 -15.58 -1.46
N ASN A 31 11.82 -15.79 -0.15
CA ASN A 31 10.85 -16.56 0.62
C ASN A 31 10.33 -15.73 1.79
N ARG A 32 9.33 -14.89 1.53
CA ARG A 32 8.66 -14.10 2.56
C ARG A 32 7.72 -14.97 3.38
N SER A 33 7.80 -14.84 4.68
CA SER A 33 6.75 -15.28 5.59
C SER A 33 5.47 -14.46 5.37
N ILE A 34 4.35 -15.01 5.86
CA ILE A 34 3.08 -14.29 5.84
C ILE A 34 3.15 -12.98 6.64
N PHE A 35 3.94 -12.91 7.71
CA PHE A 35 4.08 -11.71 8.53
C PHE A 35 4.83 -10.61 7.79
N GLU A 36 5.96 -10.94 7.13
CA GLU A 36 6.69 -9.99 6.29
C GLU A 36 5.82 -9.48 5.13
N THR A 37 5.02 -10.37 4.54
CA THR A 37 4.07 -9.99 3.48
C THR A 37 3.03 -9.00 4.00
N LEU A 38 2.45 -9.23 5.19
CA LEU A 38 1.47 -8.33 5.78
C LEU A 38 2.09 -7.00 6.21
N ASP A 39 3.32 -7.01 6.75
CA ASP A 39 4.04 -5.79 7.11
C ASP A 39 4.32 -4.93 5.87
N LEU A 40 4.69 -5.55 4.75
CA LEU A 40 4.86 -4.86 3.47
C LEU A 40 3.53 -4.31 2.96
N ALA A 41 2.44 -5.08 3.02
CA ALA A 41 1.12 -4.61 2.61
C ALA A 41 0.73 -3.32 3.36
N TRP A 42 0.93 -3.30 4.69
CA TRP A 42 0.63 -2.13 5.52
C TRP A 42 1.54 -0.94 5.25
N GLU A 43 2.81 -1.19 4.92
CA GLU A 43 3.72 -0.14 4.46
C GLU A 43 3.20 0.51 3.18
N LEU A 44 2.81 -0.29 2.18
CA LEU A 44 2.33 0.23 0.90
C LEU A 44 0.96 0.91 1.01
N LEU A 45 0.02 0.31 1.76
CA LEU A 45 -1.29 0.92 2.01
C LEU A 45 -1.17 2.29 2.71
N SER A 46 -0.08 2.54 3.45
CA SER A 46 0.17 3.83 4.11
C SER A 46 0.57 4.95 3.14
N ILE A 47 0.80 4.65 1.85
CA ILE A 47 0.91 5.66 0.78
C ILE A 47 -0.43 6.40 0.59
N LEU A 48 -1.52 5.64 0.70
CA LEU A 48 -2.87 6.18 0.56
C LEU A 48 -3.29 6.90 1.85
N PRO A 49 -4.08 7.98 1.76
CA PRO A 49 -4.70 8.60 2.93
C PRO A 49 -5.63 7.60 3.63
N VAL A 50 -5.73 7.70 4.96
CA VAL A 50 -6.58 6.80 5.77
C VAL A 50 -8.05 6.78 5.32
N GLN A 51 -8.54 7.88 4.75
CA GLN A 51 -9.91 8.01 4.24
C GLN A 51 -10.19 7.10 3.03
N GLU A 52 -9.14 6.70 2.30
CA GLU A 52 -9.23 5.80 1.15
C GLU A 52 -9.24 4.32 1.56
N LEU A 53 -9.01 3.99 2.84
CA LEU A 53 -9.02 2.62 3.36
C LEU A 53 -10.42 2.18 3.83
N ASP A 54 -11.44 2.41 2.99
CA ASP A 54 -12.87 2.28 3.31
C ASP A 54 -13.34 0.85 3.65
N ARG A 55 -12.61 -0.17 3.17
CA ARG A 55 -12.90 -1.59 3.37
C ARG A 55 -12.26 -2.22 4.59
N ILE A 56 -11.49 -1.45 5.36
CA ILE A 56 -10.80 -1.95 6.55
C ILE A 56 -11.46 -1.36 7.79
N SER A 57 -11.69 -2.17 8.82
CA SER A 57 -12.34 -1.67 10.03
C SER A 57 -11.45 -0.65 10.75
N PRO A 58 -12.05 0.37 11.42
CA PRO A 58 -11.28 1.39 12.12
C PRO A 58 -10.32 0.83 13.17
N GLU A 59 -10.70 -0.26 13.87
CA GLU A 59 -9.80 -0.88 14.86
C GLU A 59 -8.55 -1.52 14.23
N ILE A 60 -8.66 -2.05 13.01
CA ILE A 60 -7.52 -2.62 12.28
C ILE A 60 -6.64 -1.51 11.72
N ILE A 61 -7.24 -0.45 11.15
CA ILE A 61 -6.51 0.74 10.69
C ILE A 61 -5.71 1.34 11.84
N ALA A 62 -6.34 1.58 13.00
CA ALA A 62 -5.68 2.17 14.18
C ALA A 62 -4.49 1.34 14.68
N LYS A 63 -4.49 0.03 14.43
CA LYS A 63 -3.44 -0.88 14.90
C LYS A 63 -2.25 -0.96 13.94
N TYR A 64 -2.47 -0.82 12.64
CA TYR A 64 -1.45 -1.18 11.63
C TYR A 64 -1.11 -0.08 10.62
N TYR A 65 -1.95 0.96 10.48
CA TYR A 65 -1.66 2.09 9.60
C TYR A 65 -0.50 2.92 10.14
N LYS A 66 0.42 3.34 9.25
CA LYS A 66 1.68 4.04 9.62
C LYS A 66 1.75 5.48 9.10
N GLY A 67 0.71 5.95 8.40
CA GLY A 67 0.61 7.30 7.83
C GLY A 67 -0.09 8.32 8.73
#